data_AF-A0A2V5I1S4-F1
#
_entry.id   AF-A0A2V5I1S4-F1
#
_cell.length_a   1.000
_cell.length_b   1.000
_cell.length_c   1.000
_cell.angle_alpha   90.00
_cell.angle_beta   90.00
_cell.angle_gamma   90.00
#
_symmetry.space_group_name_H-M   'P 1'
#
loop_
_entity.id
_entity.type
_entity.pdbx_description
1 polymer ?
#
loop_
_entity_poly.entity_id
_entity_poly.type
_entity_poly.pdbx_seq_one_letter_code
_entity_poly.pdbx_strand_id
1 'polypeptide(L)'
;MSSSSSSAPILHLTSSIQIHAPLDAVWSALTDTTTWPEWNRFVPAVTIREQPSPSPRLPNTTPTPTPAPATSPPTDSSQEPPAAAGAAAAAAATLRNGTRMTFHVNMHPAAASTAPQSLRRVDNHVGLLVTECFPPASSSPGEGGDASTTATTSTDTVTTATATAPVTPPTRRARITWANDTTFQGRVMAALLSAERVHELVEREVVDDSSANTRVVTEVTNWEVQDGYLAYVVKWMFGARLEENFRCWVEDLKGFVEGQPTMA
;
A
#
# COMPACT_ATOMS: atom_id res chain seq x y z
N MET A 1 -27.51 8.65 -17.85
CA MET A 1 -26.36 8.89 -16.96
C MET A 1 -25.15 8.92 -17.86
N SER A 2 -24.84 10.11 -18.37
CA SER A 2 -23.90 10.32 -19.47
C SER A 2 -22.48 10.35 -18.94
N SER A 3 -21.61 9.64 -19.64
CA SER A 3 -20.18 9.49 -19.40
C SER A 3 -19.52 10.81 -19.04
N SER A 4 -18.93 10.89 -17.85
CA SER A 4 -18.01 11.97 -17.49
C SER A 4 -16.87 11.95 -18.50
N SER A 5 -16.75 13.01 -19.29
CA SER A 5 -15.60 13.26 -20.15
C SER A 5 -14.36 13.34 -19.27
N SER A 6 -13.64 12.23 -19.11
CA SER A 6 -12.37 12.21 -18.40
C SER A 6 -11.37 12.96 -19.27
N SER A 7 -11.08 14.22 -18.92
CA SER A 7 -9.91 14.90 -19.47
C SER A 7 -8.70 14.06 -19.13
N ALA A 8 -7.87 13.74 -20.13
CA ALA A 8 -6.64 13.01 -19.89
C ALA A 8 -5.79 13.77 -18.84
N PRO A 9 -5.17 13.06 -17.87
CA PRO A 9 -4.37 13.72 -16.84
C PRO A 9 -3.21 14.49 -17.49
N ILE A 10 -2.86 15.64 -16.91
CA ILE A 10 -1.82 16.53 -17.44
C ILE A 10 -0.43 15.88 -17.31
N LEU A 11 -0.18 15.25 -16.17
CA LEU A 11 1.00 14.44 -15.92
C LEU A 11 0.58 13.02 -15.58
N HIS A 12 1.21 12.06 -16.25
CA HIS A 12 1.05 10.65 -15.98
C HIS A 12 2.44 10.04 -15.86
N LEU A 13 2.75 9.51 -14.68
CA LEU A 13 3.99 8.80 -14.37
C LEU A 13 3.64 7.34 -14.18
N THR A 14 4.47 6.45 -14.72
CA THR A 14 4.28 5.00 -14.56
C THR A 14 5.62 4.30 -14.45
N SER A 15 5.69 3.31 -13.59
CA SER A 15 6.81 2.40 -13.44
C SER A 15 6.28 1.02 -13.11
N SER A 16 6.82 -0.01 -13.76
CA SER A 16 6.46 -1.40 -13.50
C SER A 16 7.73 -2.24 -13.39
N ILE A 17 7.76 -3.18 -12.45
CA ILE A 17 8.86 -4.11 -12.25
C ILE A 17 8.35 -5.47 -11.78
N GLN A 18 9.08 -6.52 -12.14
CA GLN A 18 8.86 -7.87 -11.62
C GLN A 18 9.79 -8.11 -10.43
N ILE A 19 9.21 -8.52 -9.31
CA ILE A 19 9.90 -8.88 -8.07
C ILE A 19 9.79 -10.39 -7.88
N HIS A 20 10.94 -11.05 -7.71
CA HIS A 20 11.05 -12.49 -7.50
C HIS A 20 10.77 -12.83 -6.04
N ALA A 21 9.58 -12.47 -5.58
CA ALA A 21 9.12 -12.72 -4.23
C ALA A 21 7.60 -12.91 -4.18
N PRO A 22 7.07 -13.60 -3.14
CA PRO A 22 5.64 -13.75 -2.93
C PRO A 22 4.94 -12.41 -2.74
N LEU A 23 3.68 -12.33 -3.20
CA LEU A 23 2.84 -11.13 -3.13
C LEU A 23 2.73 -10.59 -1.70
N ASP A 24 2.60 -11.47 -0.71
CA ASP A 24 2.45 -11.11 0.70
C ASP A 24 3.70 -10.39 1.26
N ALA A 25 4.90 -10.80 0.82
CA ALA A 25 6.15 -10.16 1.25
C ALA A 25 6.29 -8.76 0.67
N VAL A 26 6.00 -8.62 -0.63
CA VAL A 26 6.02 -7.31 -1.32
C VAL A 26 4.97 -6.37 -0.71
N TRP A 27 3.76 -6.87 -0.46
CA TRP A 27 2.69 -6.10 0.17
C TRP A 27 3.06 -5.64 1.58
N SER A 28 3.64 -6.54 2.39
CA SER A 28 4.08 -6.20 3.74
C SER A 28 5.15 -5.11 3.72
N ALA A 29 6.19 -5.23 2.88
CA ALA A 29 7.22 -4.21 2.76
C ALA A 29 6.67 -2.87 2.26
N LEU A 30 5.73 -2.90 1.31
CA LEU A 30 5.10 -1.69 0.79
C LEU A 30 4.20 -0.99 1.82
N THR A 31 3.49 -1.74 2.66
CA THR A 31 2.51 -1.16 3.61
C THR A 31 3.08 -0.91 5.00
N ASP A 32 4.16 -1.58 5.38
CA ASP A 32 4.88 -1.35 6.63
C ASP A 32 5.91 -0.23 6.48
N THR A 33 5.49 0.97 6.88
CA THR A 33 6.31 2.19 6.78
C THR A 33 7.56 2.17 7.66
N THR A 34 7.65 1.27 8.64
CA THR A 34 8.86 1.16 9.48
C THR A 34 10.07 0.66 8.71
N THR A 35 9.85 -0.06 7.62
CA THR A 35 10.91 -0.62 6.77
C THR A 35 11.45 0.39 5.77
N TRP A 36 10.67 1.43 5.43
CA TRP A 36 11.00 2.35 4.35
C TRP A 36 12.34 3.08 4.49
N PRO A 37 12.79 3.49 5.70
CA PRO A 37 14.12 4.11 5.85
C PRO A 37 15.28 3.21 5.41
N GLU A 38 15.09 1.89 5.39
CA GLU A 38 16.15 0.92 5.04
C GLU A 38 16.30 0.74 3.53
N TRP A 39 15.23 0.95 2.76
CA TRP A 39 15.22 0.67 1.33
C TRP A 39 14.79 1.85 0.47
N ASN A 40 13.80 2.63 0.86
CA ASN A 40 13.17 3.63 0.01
C ASN A 40 13.97 4.94 -0.03
N ARG A 41 14.86 5.10 -1.02
CA ARG A 41 15.66 6.33 -1.13
C ARG A 41 14.84 7.55 -1.52
N PHE A 42 13.70 7.37 -2.17
CA PHE A 42 12.82 8.44 -2.61
C PHE A 42 11.90 8.95 -1.48
N VAL A 43 11.37 8.05 -0.65
CA VAL A 43 10.59 8.37 0.56
C VAL A 43 11.20 7.69 1.78
N PRO A 44 12.34 8.21 2.28
CA PRO A 44 13.08 7.60 3.37
C PRO A 44 12.38 7.68 4.73
N ALA A 45 11.32 8.49 4.88
CA ALA A 45 10.55 8.55 6.11
C ALA A 45 9.08 8.86 5.85
N VAL A 46 8.22 8.33 6.74
CA VAL A 46 6.79 8.59 6.76
C VAL A 46 6.37 8.99 8.17
N THR A 47 5.53 10.01 8.28
CA THR A 47 4.87 10.37 9.54
C THR A 47 3.38 10.15 9.42
N ILE A 48 2.84 9.16 10.14
CA ILE A 48 1.40 8.92 10.23
C ILE A 48 0.80 10.00 11.14
N ARG A 49 -0.14 10.77 10.60
CA ARG A 49 -0.82 11.86 11.31
C ARG A 49 -2.11 11.39 11.95
N GLU A 50 -2.85 10.55 11.23
CA GLU A 50 -4.14 10.01 11.65
C GLU A 50 -4.29 8.63 11.04
N GLN A 51 -4.79 7.68 11.82
CA GLN A 51 -5.10 6.34 11.32
C GLN A 51 -6.41 5.86 11.95
N PRO A 52 -7.32 5.22 11.18
CA PRO A 52 -8.53 4.68 11.76
C PRO A 52 -8.19 3.60 12.78
N SER A 53 -8.81 3.69 13.97
CA SER A 53 -8.61 2.70 15.01
C SER A 53 -8.93 1.30 14.49
N PRO A 54 -8.10 0.29 14.77
CA PRO A 54 -8.48 -1.10 14.53
C PRO A 54 -9.75 -1.36 15.33
N SER A 55 -10.86 -1.69 14.65
CA SER A 55 -12.14 -1.94 15.32
C SER A 55 -11.93 -2.87 16.52
N PRO A 56 -12.29 -2.45 17.75
CA PRO A 56 -12.18 -3.33 18.90
C PRO A 56 -13.13 -4.50 18.69
N ARG A 57 -12.60 -5.72 18.63
CA ARG A 57 -13.43 -6.92 18.81
C ARG A 57 -14.08 -6.77 20.19
N LEU A 58 -15.40 -6.67 20.23
CA LEU A 58 -16.15 -6.52 21.47
C LEU A 58 -15.70 -7.60 22.48
N PRO A 59 -15.28 -7.24 23.69
CA PRO A 59 -15.14 -8.21 24.76
C PRO A 59 -16.54 -8.74 25.07
N ASN A 60 -16.66 -10.06 25.06
CA ASN A 60 -17.88 -10.78 25.40
C ASN A 60 -18.48 -10.19 26.69
N THR A 61 -19.68 -9.63 26.63
CA THR A 61 -20.36 -9.00 27.76
C THR A 61 -20.71 -10.07 28.80
N THR A 62 -19.86 -10.25 29.80
CA THR A 62 -20.23 -10.88 31.07
C THR A 62 -20.85 -9.81 31.97
N PRO A 63 -22.14 -9.90 32.34
CA PRO A 63 -22.74 -8.93 33.25
C PRO A 63 -22.19 -9.15 34.67
N THR A 64 -21.39 -8.21 35.16
CA THR A 64 -20.99 -8.14 36.58
C THR A 64 -22.03 -7.33 37.36
N PRO A 65 -22.56 -7.81 38.50
CA PRO A 65 -23.47 -7.04 39.33
C PRO A 65 -22.71 -6.02 40.23
N THR A 66 -23.19 -4.77 40.18
CA THR A 66 -23.33 -3.67 41.16
C THR A 66 -22.35 -3.53 42.37
N PRO A 67 -21.94 -2.27 42.75
CA PRO A 67 -20.76 -1.98 43.58
C PRO A 67 -21.05 -1.50 45.02
N ALA A 68 -20.05 -1.60 45.92
CA ALA A 68 -19.78 -0.69 47.08
C ALA A 68 -18.52 -1.15 47.87
N PRO A 69 -17.91 -0.33 48.77
CA PRO A 69 -17.32 1.00 48.54
C PRO A 69 -15.83 1.08 49.02
N ALA A 70 -15.22 2.22 48.74
CA ALA A 70 -13.80 2.57 48.83
C ALA A 70 -13.06 2.34 50.18
N THR A 71 -11.77 1.97 50.08
CA THR A 71 -10.68 2.47 50.97
C THR A 71 -9.33 2.36 50.24
N SER A 72 -8.59 3.47 50.14
CA SER A 72 -7.24 3.60 49.51
C SER A 72 -6.10 3.33 50.54
N PRO A 73 -4.80 3.61 50.25
CA PRO A 73 -3.77 3.03 49.35
C PRO A 73 -2.56 2.55 50.22
N PRO A 74 -1.25 2.52 49.82
CA PRO A 74 -0.56 2.53 48.51
C PRO A 74 0.38 1.31 48.31
N THR A 75 0.76 0.94 47.08
CA THR A 75 1.98 0.15 46.85
C THR A 75 2.58 0.47 45.48
N ASP A 76 3.83 0.94 45.56
CA ASP A 76 4.84 1.08 44.53
C ASP A 76 5.14 -0.26 43.83
N SER A 77 5.17 -0.29 42.49
CA SER A 77 6.03 -1.15 41.65
C SER A 77 5.54 -1.17 40.20
N SER A 78 6.33 -0.55 39.34
CA SER A 78 6.86 -1.06 38.08
C SER A 78 6.10 -2.16 37.31
N GLN A 79 6.05 -1.92 35.99
CA GLN A 79 6.22 -2.91 34.91
C GLN A 79 4.96 -3.28 34.12
N GLU A 80 4.58 -2.39 33.21
CA GLU A 80 3.81 -2.76 32.02
C GLU A 80 4.71 -3.57 31.05
N PRO A 81 4.24 -4.70 30.49
CA PRO A 81 5.07 -5.58 29.68
C PRO A 81 5.48 -4.93 28.34
N PRO A 82 6.77 -4.90 27.98
CA PRO A 82 7.28 -4.21 26.78
C PRO A 82 6.85 -4.83 25.44
N ALA A 83 6.21 -6.00 25.44
CA ALA A 83 5.84 -6.72 24.22
C ALA A 83 4.55 -6.19 23.56
N ALA A 84 3.60 -5.65 24.34
CA ALA A 84 2.31 -5.18 23.81
C ALA A 84 2.44 -3.82 23.09
N ALA A 85 3.29 -2.94 23.60
CA ALA A 85 3.56 -1.63 23.00
C ALA A 85 4.26 -1.75 21.63
N GLY A 86 5.20 -2.69 21.48
CA GLY A 86 5.89 -2.94 20.20
C GLY A 86 4.94 -3.45 19.11
N ALA A 87 4.04 -4.38 19.45
CA ALA A 87 3.04 -4.89 18.50
C ALA A 87 1.99 -3.83 18.13
N ALA A 88 1.57 -2.98 19.08
CA ALA A 88 0.67 -1.87 18.80
C ALA A 88 1.32 -0.79 17.94
N ALA A 89 2.60 -0.47 18.16
CA ALA A 89 3.36 0.46 17.34
C ALA A 89 3.58 -0.07 15.91
N ALA A 90 3.90 -1.35 15.76
CA ALA A 90 4.02 -2.00 14.44
C ALA A 90 2.67 -2.01 13.70
N ALA A 91 1.58 -2.34 14.38
CA ALA A 91 0.23 -2.32 13.81
C ALA A 91 -0.29 -0.90 13.47
N ALA A 92 0.28 0.13 14.11
CA ALA A 92 0.04 1.53 13.82
C ALA A 92 0.92 2.07 12.68
N ALA A 93 1.99 1.36 12.31
CA ALA A 93 2.86 1.72 11.20
C ALA A 93 2.47 1.07 9.86
N THR A 94 1.68 -0.01 9.90
CA THR A 94 1.08 -0.63 8.71
C THR A 94 -0.08 0.21 8.19
N LEU A 95 -0.02 0.59 6.92
CA LEU A 95 -1.00 1.48 6.29
C LEU A 95 -2.36 0.81 6.07
N ARG A 96 -3.42 1.57 6.31
CA ARG A 96 -4.83 1.14 6.20
C ARG A 96 -5.62 2.15 5.38
N ASN A 97 -6.76 1.74 4.81
CA ASN A 97 -7.67 2.69 4.18
C ASN A 97 -8.06 3.80 5.18
N GLY A 98 -8.04 5.05 4.75
CA GLY A 98 -8.29 6.23 5.59
C GLY A 98 -7.08 6.77 6.36
N THR A 99 -5.91 6.12 6.27
CA THR A 99 -4.69 6.61 6.95
C THR A 99 -4.25 7.94 6.32
N ARG A 100 -4.03 8.98 7.13
CA ARG A 100 -3.42 10.24 6.72
C ARG A 100 -1.96 10.26 7.15
N MET A 101 -1.08 10.59 6.23
CA MET A 101 0.35 10.59 6.48
C MET A 101 1.07 11.70 5.73
N THR A 102 2.32 11.91 6.11
CA THR A 102 3.25 12.81 5.42
C THR A 102 4.41 11.98 4.89
N PHE A 103 4.62 12.03 3.57
CA PHE A 103 5.84 11.52 2.96
C PHE A 103 6.92 12.59 3.06
N HIS A 104 8.08 12.18 3.57
CA HIS A 104 9.30 12.99 3.57
C HIS A 104 10.07 12.63 2.29
N VAL A 105 9.89 13.43 1.25
CA VAL A 105 10.33 13.12 -0.11
C VAL A 105 11.74 13.66 -0.37
N ASN A 106 12.65 12.76 -0.73
CA ASN A 106 13.95 13.12 -1.25
C ASN A 106 13.89 13.25 -2.78
N MET A 107 13.97 14.47 -3.31
CA MET A 107 13.95 14.70 -4.76
C MET A 107 15.25 14.33 -5.48
N HIS A 108 16.29 13.89 -4.77
CA HIS A 108 17.59 13.51 -5.32
C HIS A 108 18.07 12.15 -4.81
N PRO A 109 17.32 11.05 -5.00
CA PRO A 109 17.66 9.74 -4.46
C PRO A 109 18.96 9.17 -5.09
N ALA A 110 19.17 9.40 -6.39
CA ALA A 110 20.40 8.98 -7.09
C ALA A 110 21.66 9.72 -6.60
N ALA A 111 21.51 10.91 -6.04
CA ALA A 111 22.62 11.72 -5.55
C ALA A 111 22.87 11.50 -4.05
N ALA A 112 22.00 10.77 -3.32
CA ALA A 112 22.11 10.65 -1.87
C ALA A 112 23.43 10.03 -1.38
N SER A 113 24.14 9.25 -2.22
CA SER A 113 25.45 8.71 -1.87
C SER A 113 26.61 9.69 -2.13
N THR A 114 26.53 10.53 -3.18
CA THR A 114 27.61 11.46 -3.63
C THR A 114 27.34 12.96 -3.48
N ALA A 115 26.13 13.37 -3.06
CA ALA A 115 25.73 14.78 -2.99
C ALA A 115 26.19 15.47 -1.69
N PRO A 116 26.44 16.80 -1.75
CA PRO A 116 26.65 17.63 -0.56
C PRO A 116 25.48 17.52 0.42
N GLN A 117 25.77 17.52 1.73
CA GLN A 117 24.78 17.36 2.80
C GLN A 117 23.58 18.33 2.72
N SER A 118 23.77 19.52 2.14
CA SER A 118 22.70 20.51 1.93
C SER A 118 21.62 20.06 0.94
N LEU A 119 21.94 19.18 -0.01
CA LEU A 119 20.98 18.58 -0.94
C LEU A 119 20.37 17.26 -0.42
N ARG A 120 20.92 16.71 0.68
CA ARG A 120 20.37 15.54 1.37
C ARG A 120 19.27 15.89 2.36
N ARG A 121 19.04 17.18 2.63
CA ARG A 121 17.97 17.62 3.54
C ARG A 121 16.62 17.40 2.86
N VAL A 122 15.82 16.55 3.50
CA VAL A 122 14.47 16.19 3.06
C VAL A 122 13.53 17.33 3.41
N ASP A 123 13.52 18.38 2.59
CA ASP A 123 12.67 19.57 2.84
C ASP A 123 11.32 19.50 2.10
N ASN A 124 11.03 18.40 1.39
CA ASN A 124 9.75 18.22 0.70
C ASN A 124 8.82 17.31 1.51
N HIS A 125 7.74 17.89 2.02
CA HIS A 125 6.71 17.17 2.77
C HIS A 125 5.42 17.09 1.96
N VAL A 126 5.00 15.88 1.62
CA VAL A 126 3.77 15.65 0.85
C VAL A 126 2.74 14.96 1.74
N GLY A 127 1.64 15.66 2.02
CA GLY A 127 0.51 15.07 2.75
C GLY A 127 -0.34 14.19 1.86
N LEU A 128 -0.57 12.95 2.29
CA LEU A 128 -1.36 11.96 1.56
C LEU A 128 -2.42 11.31 2.45
N LEU A 129 -3.49 10.87 1.81
CA LEU A 129 -4.55 10.06 2.35
C LEU A 129 -4.59 8.73 1.60
N VAL A 130 -4.63 7.61 2.32
CA VAL A 130 -4.98 6.32 1.73
C VAL A 130 -6.46 6.34 1.42
N THR A 131 -6.83 6.34 0.15
CA THR A 131 -8.23 6.31 -0.28
C THR A 131 -8.73 4.89 -0.51
N GLU A 132 -7.80 3.97 -0.81
CA GLU A 132 -8.09 2.55 -0.98
C GLU A 132 -6.91 1.70 -0.52
N CYS A 133 -7.20 0.57 0.13
CA CYS A 133 -6.20 -0.41 0.55
C CYS A 133 -6.84 -1.81 0.50
N PHE A 134 -6.47 -2.57 -0.52
CA PHE A 134 -6.92 -3.93 -0.78
C PHE A 134 -5.74 -4.89 -0.58
N PRO A 135 -5.64 -5.54 0.59
CA PRO A 135 -4.61 -6.54 0.84
C PRO A 135 -4.81 -7.78 -0.04
N PRO A 136 -3.76 -8.59 -0.25
CA PRO A 136 -3.87 -9.82 -1.01
C PRO A 136 -4.88 -10.77 -0.34
N ALA A 137 -5.71 -11.44 -1.14
CA ALA A 137 -6.58 -12.49 -0.63
C ALA A 137 -5.73 -13.58 0.03
N SER A 138 -6.13 -14.04 1.22
CA SER A 138 -5.48 -15.15 1.90
C SER A 138 -5.43 -16.34 0.96
N SER A 139 -4.25 -16.92 0.76
CA SER A 139 -4.08 -18.16 0.02
C SER A 139 -4.66 -19.30 0.86
N SER A 140 -5.99 -19.48 0.86
CA SER A 140 -6.57 -20.69 1.41
C SER A 140 -6.22 -21.85 0.46
N PRO A 141 -5.47 -22.86 0.92
CA PRO A 141 -5.31 -24.08 0.13
C PRO A 141 -6.70 -24.72 0.02
N GLY A 142 -7.11 -25.08 -1.19
CA GLY A 142 -8.43 -25.64 -1.46
C GLY A 142 -8.72 -26.84 -0.56
N GLU A 143 -9.63 -26.66 0.39
CA GLU A 143 -10.31 -27.76 1.04
C GLU A 143 -11.26 -28.38 0.02
N GLY A 144 -10.85 -29.51 -0.55
CA GLY A 144 -11.76 -30.42 -1.21
C GLY A 144 -12.73 -30.98 -0.17
N GLY A 145 -14.03 -30.84 -0.40
CA GLY A 145 -15.04 -31.34 0.53
C GLY A 145 -16.46 -30.98 0.15
N ASP A 146 -17.02 -31.79 -0.75
CA ASP A 146 -18.41 -32.20 -0.88
C ASP A 146 -19.57 -31.19 -0.99
N ALA A 147 -20.35 -31.48 -2.03
CA ALA A 147 -21.70 -31.02 -2.26
C ALA A 147 -22.62 -31.17 -1.03
N SER A 148 -23.32 -30.10 -0.69
CA SER A 148 -24.70 -30.24 -0.19
C SER A 148 -25.56 -29.09 -0.69
N THR A 149 -26.24 -29.42 -1.78
CA THR A 149 -27.50 -28.90 -2.28
C THR A 149 -28.39 -28.23 -1.23
N THR A 150 -28.78 -26.98 -1.48
CA THR A 150 -30.17 -26.58 -1.28
C THR A 150 -30.65 -25.81 -2.50
N ALA A 151 -31.57 -26.46 -3.20
CA ALA A 151 -32.23 -26.00 -4.39
C ALA A 151 -33.11 -24.77 -4.12
N THR A 152 -33.19 -23.88 -5.10
CA THR A 152 -34.44 -23.17 -5.39
C THR A 152 -34.63 -23.14 -6.90
N THR A 153 -35.63 -23.90 -7.32
CA THR A 153 -36.08 -24.14 -8.68
C THR A 153 -36.82 -22.91 -9.23
N SER A 154 -36.51 -22.50 -10.47
CA SER A 154 -37.53 -22.20 -11.50
C SER A 154 -36.88 -21.91 -12.87
N THR A 155 -37.04 -22.90 -13.75
CA THR A 155 -37.11 -22.96 -15.22
C THR A 155 -37.35 -21.61 -15.95
N ASP A 156 -36.82 -21.30 -17.14
CA ASP A 156 -36.74 -22.15 -18.35
C ASP A 156 -35.85 -21.56 -19.48
N THR A 157 -35.32 -22.47 -20.32
CA THR A 157 -34.91 -22.34 -21.75
C THR A 157 -33.80 -21.37 -22.22
N VAL A 158 -32.62 -21.89 -22.59
CA VAL A 158 -32.17 -22.31 -23.95
C VAL A 158 -30.65 -22.56 -23.93
N THR A 159 -30.27 -23.77 -24.32
CA THR A 159 -28.90 -24.24 -24.52
C THR A 159 -28.21 -23.52 -25.69
N THR A 160 -27.03 -22.95 -25.45
CA THR A 160 -25.96 -22.87 -26.46
C THR A 160 -24.64 -23.19 -25.77
N ALA A 161 -24.08 -24.36 -26.10
CA ALA A 161 -22.77 -24.77 -25.65
C ALA A 161 -21.68 -24.05 -26.44
N THR A 162 -20.59 -23.69 -25.74
CA THR A 162 -19.18 -23.77 -26.16
C THR A 162 -18.40 -22.51 -25.78
N ALA A 163 -17.69 -22.58 -24.65
CA ALA A 163 -16.31 -22.13 -24.52
C ALA A 163 -15.80 -22.60 -23.14
N THR A 164 -15.04 -23.70 -23.14
CA THR A 164 -14.20 -24.07 -21.99
C THR A 164 -13.13 -22.99 -21.87
N ALA A 165 -13.36 -21.98 -21.03
CA ALA A 165 -12.30 -21.11 -20.57
C ALA A 165 -11.29 -21.99 -19.81
N PRO A 166 -9.98 -21.92 -20.08
CA PRO A 166 -9.01 -22.54 -19.19
C PRO A 166 -9.23 -21.92 -17.82
N VAL A 167 -9.56 -22.76 -16.83
CA VAL A 167 -9.64 -22.39 -15.41
C VAL A 167 -8.24 -21.99 -14.98
N THR A 168 -7.86 -20.76 -15.33
CA THR A 168 -6.68 -20.12 -14.79
C THR A 168 -7.06 -19.75 -13.36
N PRO A 169 -6.32 -20.21 -12.34
CA PRO A 169 -6.60 -19.82 -10.96
C PRO A 169 -6.64 -18.28 -10.89
N PRO A 170 -7.56 -17.70 -10.11
CA PRO A 170 -7.67 -16.26 -9.99
C PRO A 170 -6.33 -15.70 -9.52
N THR A 171 -5.72 -14.89 -10.38
CA THR A 171 -4.46 -14.22 -10.09
C THR A 171 -4.61 -13.36 -8.84
N ARG A 172 -3.85 -13.66 -7.78
CA ARG A 172 -3.89 -12.88 -6.54
C ARG A 172 -3.43 -11.45 -6.83
N ARG A 173 -4.14 -10.48 -6.28
CA ARG A 173 -3.84 -9.06 -6.45
C ARG A 173 -3.94 -8.31 -5.13
N ALA A 174 -3.14 -7.27 -5.00
CA ALA A 174 -3.23 -6.29 -3.92
C ALA A 174 -3.12 -4.89 -4.53
N ARG A 175 -3.75 -3.90 -3.90
CA ARG A 175 -3.79 -2.53 -4.42
C ARG A 175 -3.83 -1.53 -3.28
N ILE A 176 -3.06 -0.46 -3.40
CA ILE A 176 -3.13 0.68 -2.49
C ILE A 176 -3.11 1.98 -3.27
N THR A 177 -4.05 2.86 -2.94
CA THR A 177 -4.23 4.16 -3.58
C THR A 177 -4.01 5.27 -2.57
N TRP A 178 -3.19 6.24 -2.98
CA TRP A 178 -2.80 7.41 -2.23
C TRP A 178 -3.31 8.65 -2.98
N ALA A 179 -3.99 9.56 -2.30
CA ALA A 179 -4.39 10.84 -2.87
C ALA A 179 -3.85 12.00 -2.03
N ASN A 180 -3.71 13.17 -2.67
CA ASN A 180 -3.37 14.41 -1.97
C ASN A 180 -4.31 14.68 -0.77
N ASP A 181 -3.72 14.89 0.41
CA ASP A 181 -4.49 15.27 1.59
C ASP A 181 -4.74 16.79 1.61
N THR A 182 -5.96 17.15 1.21
CA THR A 182 -6.42 18.54 1.14
C THR A 182 -6.43 19.26 2.50
N THR A 183 -6.51 18.51 3.61
CA THR A 183 -6.46 19.07 4.98
C THR A 183 -5.05 19.52 5.36
N PHE A 184 -4.03 18.86 4.82
CA PHE A 184 -2.63 19.19 5.05
C PHE A 184 -2.09 20.23 4.06
N GLN A 185 -2.41 20.07 2.78
CA GLN A 185 -1.91 20.95 1.72
C GLN A 185 -2.63 22.30 1.66
N GLY A 186 -3.79 22.40 2.33
CA GLY A 186 -4.66 23.58 2.30
C GLY A 186 -5.52 23.64 1.05
N ARG A 187 -6.67 24.33 1.18
CA ARG A 187 -7.72 24.35 0.16
C ARG A 187 -7.27 24.93 -1.19
N VAL A 188 -6.33 25.87 -1.18
CA VAL A 188 -5.82 26.50 -2.41
C VAL A 188 -4.98 25.52 -3.22
N MET A 189 -4.07 24.77 -2.58
CA MET A 189 -3.23 23.79 -3.28
C MET A 189 -4.05 22.61 -3.80
N ALA A 190 -5.02 22.14 -3.01
CA ALA A 190 -5.95 21.10 -3.43
C ALA A 190 -6.79 21.48 -4.67
N ALA A 191 -7.10 22.77 -4.84
CA ALA A 191 -7.82 23.27 -6.02
C ALA A 191 -6.92 23.39 -7.27
N LEU A 192 -5.60 23.47 -7.09
CA LEU A 192 -4.64 23.68 -8.17
C LEU A 192 -3.92 22.40 -8.61
N LEU A 193 -3.83 21.41 -7.72
CA LEU A 193 -3.15 20.14 -7.95
C LEU A 193 -3.90 18.98 -7.28
N SER A 194 -4.54 18.16 -8.11
CA SER A 194 -4.95 16.82 -7.71
C SER A 194 -3.82 15.86 -8.07
N ALA A 195 -3.46 14.97 -7.16
CA ALA A 195 -2.53 13.88 -7.42
C ALA A 195 -3.10 12.60 -6.81
N GLU A 196 -3.15 11.55 -7.62
CA GLU A 196 -3.52 10.20 -7.21
C GLU A 196 -2.42 9.25 -7.65
N ARG A 197 -1.89 8.49 -6.69
CA ARG A 197 -0.89 7.46 -6.90
C ARG A 197 -1.46 6.11 -6.54
N VAL A 198 -1.15 5.10 -7.33
CA VAL A 198 -1.59 3.72 -7.11
C VAL A 198 -0.40 2.79 -7.21
N HIS A 199 -0.34 1.85 -6.27
CA HIS A 199 0.47 0.64 -6.43
C HIS A 199 -0.45 -0.54 -6.61
N GLU A 200 -0.32 -1.22 -7.73
CA GLU A 200 -1.01 -2.45 -8.05
C GLU A 200 0.01 -3.59 -8.07
N LEU A 201 -0.28 -4.62 -7.29
CA LEU A 201 0.57 -5.80 -7.16
C LEU A 201 -0.22 -6.99 -7.69
N VAL A 202 0.35 -7.72 -8.64
CA VAL A 202 -0.28 -8.87 -9.27
C VAL A 202 0.68 -10.03 -9.22
N GLU A 203 0.26 -11.13 -8.60
CA GLU A 203 1.01 -12.38 -8.57
C GLU A 203 1.04 -12.97 -9.99
N ARG A 204 2.17 -13.48 -10.46
CA ARG A 204 2.28 -14.14 -11.76
C ARG A 204 3.16 -15.35 -11.70
N GLU A 205 2.73 -16.36 -12.43
CA GLU A 205 3.54 -17.54 -12.71
C GLU A 205 4.38 -17.25 -13.95
N VAL A 206 5.70 -17.22 -13.77
CA VAL A 206 6.66 -17.12 -14.86
C VAL A 206 7.38 -18.46 -14.98
N VAL A 207 7.31 -19.05 -16.16
CA VAL A 207 8.09 -20.24 -16.49
C VAL A 207 9.53 -19.80 -16.69
N ASP A 208 10.44 -20.37 -15.92
CA ASP A 208 11.86 -20.11 -16.11
C ASP A 208 12.34 -20.88 -17.35
N ASP A 209 12.68 -20.15 -18.41
CA ASP A 209 13.20 -20.68 -19.68
C ASP A 209 14.44 -21.58 -19.47
N SER A 210 15.15 -21.41 -18.36
CA SER A 210 16.37 -22.15 -18.06
C SER A 210 16.16 -23.44 -17.28
N SER A 211 15.04 -23.59 -16.54
CA SER A 211 14.86 -24.70 -15.61
C SER A 211 13.53 -25.45 -15.73
N ALA A 212 12.66 -25.07 -16.68
CA ALA A 212 11.30 -25.60 -16.81
C ALA A 212 10.47 -25.56 -15.51
N ASN A 213 10.88 -24.71 -14.55
CA ASN A 213 10.22 -24.58 -13.27
C ASN A 213 9.35 -23.33 -13.30
N THR A 214 8.12 -23.44 -12.81
CA THR A 214 7.24 -22.29 -12.64
C THR A 214 7.64 -21.58 -11.36
N ARG A 215 8.05 -20.32 -11.45
CA ARG A 215 8.27 -19.46 -10.29
C ARG A 215 7.15 -18.45 -10.16
N VAL A 216 6.69 -18.26 -8.92
CA VAL A 216 5.75 -17.19 -8.59
C VAL A 216 6.56 -15.90 -8.42
N VAL A 217 6.22 -14.89 -9.20
CA VAL A 217 6.76 -13.53 -9.12
C VAL A 217 5.63 -12.55 -8.85
N THR A 218 5.94 -11.37 -8.32
CA THR A 218 4.97 -10.30 -8.15
C THR A 218 5.31 -9.19 -9.14
N GLU A 219 4.40 -8.87 -10.06
CA GLU A 219 4.50 -7.60 -10.78
C GLU A 219 3.99 -6.48 -9.88
N VAL A 220 4.80 -5.45 -9.73
CA VAL A 220 4.42 -4.19 -9.08
C VAL A 220 4.34 -3.12 -10.14
N THR A 221 3.15 -2.56 -10.33
CA THR A 221 2.92 -1.37 -11.15
C THR A 221 2.61 -0.19 -10.25
N ASN A 222 3.44 0.84 -10.29
CA ASN A 222 3.26 2.10 -9.60
C ASN A 222 2.98 3.20 -10.63
N TRP A 223 1.85 3.89 -10.52
CA TRP A 223 1.52 5.02 -11.37
C TRP A 223 0.98 6.20 -10.57
N GLU A 224 1.20 7.41 -11.07
CA GLU A 224 0.61 8.63 -10.54
C GLU A 224 0.02 9.47 -11.67
N VAL A 225 -1.19 9.94 -11.45
CA VAL A 225 -1.86 10.91 -12.29
C VAL A 225 -1.94 12.23 -11.54
N GLN A 226 -1.54 13.31 -12.19
CA GLN A 226 -1.74 14.66 -11.68
C GLN A 226 -2.58 15.48 -12.63
N ASP A 227 -3.50 16.25 -12.06
CA ASP A 227 -4.40 17.14 -12.76
C ASP A 227 -4.48 18.51 -12.07
N GLY A 228 -4.98 19.52 -12.81
CA GLY A 228 -5.03 20.92 -12.38
C GLY A 228 -3.90 21.78 -12.95
N TYR A 229 -4.06 23.10 -12.84
CA TYR A 229 -3.13 24.07 -13.42
C TYR A 229 -1.68 23.89 -12.96
N LEU A 230 -1.48 23.51 -11.70
CA LEU A 230 -0.14 23.33 -11.15
C LEU A 230 0.54 22.06 -11.70
N ALA A 231 -0.23 21.08 -12.20
CA ALA A 231 0.34 19.87 -12.81
C ALA A 231 1.17 20.21 -14.07
N TYR A 232 0.81 21.27 -14.82
CA TYR A 232 1.64 21.76 -15.94
C TYR A 232 3.01 22.26 -15.47
N VAL A 233 3.04 23.00 -14.36
CA VAL A 233 4.28 23.54 -13.78
C VAL A 233 5.13 22.40 -13.22
N VAL A 234 4.52 21.46 -12.49
CA VAL A 234 5.21 20.29 -11.95
C VAL A 234 5.79 19.44 -13.08
N LYS A 235 5.02 19.17 -14.13
CA LYS A 235 5.50 18.45 -15.31
C LYS A 235 6.71 19.13 -15.94
N TRP A 236 6.64 20.46 -16.12
CA TRP A 236 7.73 21.23 -16.73
C TRP A 236 9.00 21.26 -15.87
N MET A 237 8.87 21.51 -14.56
CA MET A 237 10.03 21.66 -13.66
C MET A 237 10.60 20.33 -13.18
N PHE A 238 9.74 19.35 -12.91
CA PHE A 238 10.11 18.15 -12.15
C PHE A 238 9.73 16.84 -12.85
N GLY A 239 9.05 16.86 -14.01
CA GLY A 239 8.51 15.65 -14.65
C GLY A 239 9.55 14.53 -14.82
N ALA A 240 10.69 14.84 -15.45
CA ALA A 240 11.76 13.86 -15.66
C ALA A 240 12.36 13.34 -14.33
N ARG A 241 12.45 14.21 -13.32
CA ARG A 241 12.98 13.83 -12.00
C ARG A 241 11.99 12.93 -11.26
N LEU A 242 10.70 13.22 -11.32
CA LEU A 242 9.67 12.40 -10.71
C LEU A 242 9.61 11.02 -11.37
N GLU A 243 9.75 10.94 -12.70
CA GLU A 243 9.82 9.65 -13.40
C GLU A 243 10.99 8.79 -12.92
N GLU A 244 12.19 9.38 -12.78
CA GLU A 244 13.37 8.71 -12.21
C GLU A 244 13.11 8.24 -10.77
N ASN A 245 12.52 9.10 -9.95
CA ASN A 245 12.23 8.80 -8.55
C ASN A 245 11.21 7.66 -8.38
N PHE A 246 10.21 7.57 -9.27
CA PHE A 246 9.23 6.49 -9.26
C PHE A 246 9.85 5.15 -9.64
N ARG A 247 10.78 5.17 -10.59
CA ARG A 247 11.58 3.99 -10.95
C ARG A 247 12.45 3.54 -9.76
N CYS A 248 13.15 4.49 -9.14
CA CYS A 248 13.97 4.24 -7.95
C CYS A 248 13.16 3.59 -6.82
N TRP A 249 11.92 4.04 -6.59
CA TRP A 249 11.05 3.44 -5.57
C TRP A 249 10.86 1.94 -5.80
N VAL A 250 10.39 1.54 -6.98
CA VAL A 250 10.06 0.13 -7.26
C VAL A 250 11.32 -0.75 -7.37
N GLU A 251 12.44 -0.18 -7.83
CA GLU A 251 13.75 -0.85 -7.83
C GLU A 251 14.27 -1.10 -6.42
N ASP A 252 14.17 -0.11 -5.53
CA ASP A 252 14.59 -0.23 -4.15
C ASP A 252 13.71 -1.26 -3.40
N LEU A 253 12.40 -1.26 -3.65
CA LEU A 253 11.47 -2.26 -3.11
C LEU A 253 11.85 -3.68 -3.58
N LYS A 254 12.17 -3.84 -4.88
CA LYS A 254 12.66 -5.10 -5.43
C LYS A 254 13.93 -5.56 -4.72
N GLY A 255 14.92 -4.67 -4.61
CA GLY A 255 16.21 -4.98 -3.96
C GLY A 255 16.03 -5.46 -2.51
N PHE A 256 15.21 -4.74 -1.75
CA PHE A 256 14.91 -5.09 -0.36
C PHE A 256 14.22 -6.45 -0.22
N VAL A 257 13.15 -6.68 -0.97
CA VAL A 257 12.35 -7.92 -0.84
C VAL A 257 13.11 -9.14 -1.39
N GLU A 258 13.94 -8.97 -2.42
CA GLU A 258 14.80 -10.05 -2.94
C GLU A 258 16.05 -10.31 -2.07
N GLY A 259 16.24 -9.54 -1.00
CA GLY A 259 17.40 -9.67 -0.12
C GLY A 259 18.73 -9.25 -0.77
N GLN A 260 18.68 -8.43 -1.82
CA GLN A 260 19.88 -7.83 -2.39
C GLN A 260 20.32 -6.67 -1.49
N PRO A 261 21.58 -6.65 -1.01
CA PRO A 261 22.08 -5.50 -0.28
C PRO A 261 22.01 -4.27 -1.20
N THR A 262 21.14 -3.33 -0.86
CA THR A 262 21.04 -2.01 -1.50
C THR A 262 22.45 -1.43 -1.54
N MET A 263 23.06 -1.34 -2.72
CA MET A 263 24.40 -0.75 -2.85
C MET A 263 24.32 0.70 -2.39
N ALA A 264 24.87 0.94 -1.21
CA ALA A 264 24.95 2.23 -0.52
C ALA A 264 25.77 3.25 -1.30
#